data_AF-A0A2T1BZK0-F1
#
_entry.id   AF-A0A2T1BZK0-F1
#
_cell.length_a   1.000
_cell.length_b   1.000
_cell.length_c   1.000
_cell.angle_alpha   90.00
_cell.angle_beta   90.00
_cell.angle_gamma   90.00
#
_symmetry.space_group_name_H-M   'P 1'
#
loop_
_entity.id
_entity.type
_entity.pdbx_description
1 polymer ?
#
loop_
_entity_poly.entity_id
_entity_poly.type
_entity_poly.pdbx_seq_one_letter_code
_entity_poly.pdbx_strand_id
1 'polypeptide(L)'
;MIVSLLAEAGAVPYTAGWSPSVAIIMILFNIFGVFLAAKTVQNPGVGTPLALPGIAEKFSVAQLLAGTAFGHILGTGVILGLATTGVL
;
A
#
# COMPACT_ATOMS: atom_id res chain seq x y z
N MET A 1 17.68 32.08 11.07
CA MET A 1 17.75 31.10 12.19
C MET A 1 16.38 30.78 12.78
N ILE A 2 15.54 31.75 13.16
CA ILE A 2 14.18 31.50 13.69
C ILE A 2 13.21 30.96 12.61
N VAL A 3 13.29 31.47 11.37
CA VAL A 3 12.45 30.99 10.25
C VAL A 3 12.74 29.53 9.88
N SER A 4 13.99 29.08 10.02
CA SER A 4 14.41 27.70 9.76
C SER A 4 13.83 26.72 10.79
N LEU A 5 13.77 27.11 12.07
CA LEU A 5 13.17 26.33 13.15
C LEU A 5 11.65 26.15 13.01
N LEU A 6 10.94 27.17 12.51
CA LEU A 6 9.50 27.10 12.25
C LEU A 6 9.17 26.18 11.06
N ALA A 7 10.04 26.12 10.05
CA ALA A 7 9.90 25.19 8.93
C ALA A 7 10.09 23.72 9.37
N GLU A 8 11.00 23.46 10.31
CA GLU A 8 11.22 22.13 10.90
C GLU A 8 10.08 21.68 11.82
N ALA A 9 9.46 22.60 12.58
CA ALA A 9 8.30 22.29 13.42
C ALA A 9 7.05 21.93 12.59
N GLY A 10 6.88 22.53 11.41
CA GLY A 10 5.82 22.15 10.46
C GLY A 10 6.14 20.91 9.63
N ALA A 11 7.38 20.40 9.69
CA ALA A 11 7.85 19.27 8.89
C ALA A 11 7.79 17.93 9.61
N VAL A 12 7.41 17.87 10.90
CA VAL A 12 7.22 16.60 11.60
C VAL A 12 5.91 15.99 11.11
N PRO A 13 5.95 14.97 10.23
CA PRO A 13 4.73 14.36 9.73
C PRO A 13 4.07 13.65 10.90
N TYR A 14 2.74 13.82 11.08
CA TYR A 14 2.02 12.99 12.02
C TYR A 14 2.13 11.53 11.58
N THR A 15 2.89 10.74 12.35
CA THR A 15 3.05 9.30 12.10
C THR A 15 2.07 8.58 13.01
N ALA A 16 1.11 7.85 12.45
CA ALA A 16 0.35 6.90 13.26
C ALA A 16 1.32 5.88 13.87
N GLY A 17 1.30 5.73 15.19
CA GLY A 17 2.00 4.65 15.87
C GLY A 17 1.50 3.30 15.34
N TRP A 18 2.32 2.27 15.41
CA TRP A 18 1.90 0.94 14.99
C TRP A 18 0.71 0.47 15.87
N SER A 19 -0.41 0.14 15.22
CA SER A 19 -1.61 -0.34 15.88
C SER A 19 -2.30 -1.43 15.05
N PRO A 20 -3.13 -2.28 15.66
CA PRO A 20 -3.92 -3.27 14.92
C PRO A 20 -4.81 -2.64 13.83
N SER A 21 -5.33 -1.43 14.06
CA SER A 21 -6.14 -0.68 13.08
C SER A 21 -5.34 -0.36 11.82
N VAL A 22 -4.08 0.09 11.98
CA VAL A 22 -3.16 0.37 10.87
C VAL A 22 -2.89 -0.92 10.07
N ALA A 23 -2.69 -2.04 10.76
CA ALA A 23 -2.46 -3.34 10.11
C ALA A 23 -3.67 -3.80 9.28
N ILE A 24 -4.89 -3.67 9.82
CA ILE A 24 -6.13 -4.03 9.11
C ILE A 24 -6.27 -3.20 7.84
N ILE A 25 -6.07 -1.89 7.92
CA ILE A 25 -6.13 -1.00 6.76
C ILE A 25 -5.11 -1.44 5.71
N MET A 26 -3.86 -1.69 6.11
CA MET A 26 -2.81 -2.13 5.20
C MET A 26 -3.14 -3.45 4.49
N ILE A 27 -3.73 -4.42 5.19
CA ILE A 27 -4.14 -5.70 4.59
C ILE A 27 -5.24 -5.48 3.56
N LEU A 28 -6.25 -4.65 3.86
CA LEU A 28 -7.35 -4.35 2.94
C LEU A 28 -6.83 -3.72 1.64
N PHE A 29 -5.93 -2.74 1.74
CA PHE A 29 -5.32 -2.11 0.57
C PHE A 29 -4.38 -3.04 -0.20
N ASN A 30 -3.71 -3.98 0.46
CA ASN A 30 -2.93 -5.03 -0.22
C ASN A 30 -3.83 -5.98 -1.03
N ILE A 31 -4.95 -6.45 -0.46
CA ILE A 31 -5.90 -7.30 -1.18
C ILE A 31 -6.45 -6.57 -2.40
N PHE A 32 -6.80 -5.29 -2.23
CA PHE A 32 -7.27 -4.44 -3.33
C PHE A 32 -6.20 -4.25 -4.42
N GLY A 33 -4.95 -4.01 -4.03
CA GLY A 33 -3.82 -3.88 -4.96
C GLY A 33 -3.54 -5.17 -5.74
N VAL A 34 -3.61 -6.33 -5.08
CA VAL A 34 -3.48 -7.64 -5.73
C VAL A 34 -4.64 -7.90 -6.71
N PHE A 35 -5.87 -7.54 -6.34
CA PHE A 35 -7.02 -7.66 -7.25
C PHE A 35 -6.87 -6.78 -8.50
N LEU A 36 -6.42 -5.54 -8.33
CA LEU A 36 -6.10 -4.65 -9.44
C LEU A 36 -5.00 -5.21 -10.33
N ALA A 37 -3.89 -5.68 -9.74
CA ALA A 37 -2.79 -6.30 -10.49
C ALA A 37 -3.22 -7.57 -11.25
N ALA A 38 -4.21 -8.32 -10.74
CA ALA A 38 -4.79 -9.45 -11.44
C ALA A 38 -5.61 -9.03 -12.68
N LYS A 39 -6.25 -7.86 -12.67
CA LYS A 39 -7.20 -7.41 -13.70
C LYS A 39 -6.62 -6.40 -14.71
N THR A 40 -5.62 -5.61 -14.33
CA THR A 40 -5.06 -4.53 -15.17
C THR A 40 -3.78 -4.94 -15.91
N VAL A 41 -3.10 -6.01 -15.50
CA VAL A 41 -1.86 -6.44 -16.16
C VAL A 41 -2.16 -7.04 -17.52
N GLN A 42 -1.67 -6.38 -18.57
CA GLN A 42 -1.90 -6.76 -19.97
C GLN A 42 -1.17 -8.04 -20.38
N ASN A 43 0.00 -8.32 -19.79
CA ASN A 43 0.77 -9.55 -20.01
C ASN A 43 0.82 -10.37 -18.71
N PRO A 44 -0.27 -11.08 -18.36
CA PRO A 44 -0.32 -11.93 -17.17
C PRO A 44 0.64 -13.12 -17.32
N GLY A 45 1.35 -13.47 -16.25
CA GLY A 45 2.26 -14.63 -16.25
C GLY A 45 3.67 -14.39 -16.79
N VAL A 46 4.09 -13.15 -17.06
CA VAL A 46 5.51 -12.87 -17.40
C VAL A 46 6.38 -13.07 -16.16
N GLY A 47 7.35 -13.98 -16.24
CA GLY A 47 8.22 -14.38 -15.12
C GLY A 47 7.83 -15.75 -14.56
N THR A 48 8.23 -16.05 -13.32
CA THR A 48 7.91 -17.33 -12.67
C THR A 48 6.40 -17.42 -12.43
N PRO A 49 5.69 -18.37 -13.08
CA PRO A 49 4.26 -18.52 -12.90
C PRO A 49 3.97 -19.03 -11.50
N LEU A 50 3.03 -18.37 -10.83
CA LEU A 50 2.48 -18.77 -9.54
C LEU A 50 1.00 -19.08 -9.77
N ALA A 51 0.61 -20.34 -9.72
CA ALA A 51 -0.80 -20.68 -9.73
C ALA A 51 -1.40 -20.29 -8.38
N LEU A 52 -2.10 -19.14 -8.30
CA LEU A 52 -2.97 -18.85 -7.17
C LEU A 52 -4.38 -19.38 -7.47
N PRO A 53 -4.80 -20.50 -6.87
CA PRO A 53 -6.16 -20.99 -7.03
C PRO A 53 -7.15 -19.94 -6.53
N GLY A 54 -8.07 -19.51 -7.42
CA GLY A 54 -9.18 -18.60 -7.11
C GLY A 54 -9.00 -17.13 -7.53
N ILE A 55 -7.82 -16.69 -7.98
CA ILE A 55 -7.58 -15.27 -8.31
C ILE A 55 -7.20 -15.06 -9.79
N ALA A 56 -6.30 -15.88 -10.35
CA ALA A 56 -6.01 -15.89 -11.80
C ALA A 56 -5.26 -17.17 -12.21
N GLU A 57 -5.63 -17.76 -13.36
CA GLU A 57 -4.94 -18.93 -13.94
C GLU A 57 -3.50 -18.63 -14.41
N LYS A 58 -3.19 -17.37 -14.71
CA LYS A 58 -1.88 -16.90 -15.18
C LYS A 58 -1.29 -15.83 -14.26
N PHE A 59 -1.26 -16.09 -12.95
CA PHE A 59 -0.63 -15.16 -12.02
C PHE A 59 0.89 -15.37 -12.01
N SER A 60 1.66 -14.29 -11.96
CA SER A 60 3.12 -14.31 -11.83
C SER A 60 3.53 -13.82 -10.45
N VAL A 61 4.69 -14.27 -9.96
CA VAL A 61 5.33 -13.67 -8.77
C VAL A 61 5.50 -12.16 -8.93
N ALA A 62 5.75 -11.70 -10.17
CA ALA A 62 5.84 -10.28 -10.48
C ALA A 62 4.51 -9.55 -10.26
N GLN A 63 3.36 -10.20 -10.54
CA GLN A 63 2.04 -9.61 -10.32
C GLN A 63 1.68 -9.58 -8.83
N LEU A 64 2.09 -10.59 -8.06
CA LEU A 64 1.94 -10.57 -6.61
C LEU A 64 2.73 -9.40 -6.01
N LEU A 65 4.00 -9.29 -6.37
CA LEU A 65 4.89 -8.25 -5.88
C LEU A 65 4.42 -6.85 -6.30
N ALA A 66 3.99 -6.68 -7.56
CA ALA A 66 3.47 -5.42 -8.04
C ALA A 66 2.16 -5.03 -7.32
N GLY A 67 1.24 -5.99 -7.15
CA GLY A 67 -0.02 -5.76 -6.46
C GLY A 67 0.15 -5.41 -4.98
N THR A 68 1.04 -6.11 -4.27
CA THR A 68 1.34 -5.79 -2.88
C THR A 68 2.12 -4.49 -2.75
N ALA A 69 3.11 -4.22 -3.60
CA ALA A 69 3.84 -2.94 -3.58
C ALA A 69 2.91 -1.75 -3.84
N PHE A 70 2.01 -1.88 -4.83
CA PHE A 70 0.99 -0.86 -5.09
C PHE A 70 0.01 -0.71 -3.92
N GLY A 71 -0.44 -1.83 -3.34
CA GLY A 71 -1.26 -1.85 -2.15
C GLY A 71 -0.60 -1.18 -0.94
N HIS A 72 0.72 -1.33 -0.77
CA HIS A 72 1.49 -0.63 0.26
C HIS A 72 1.56 0.87 0.01
N ILE A 73 1.74 1.33 -1.23
CA ILE A 73 1.74 2.76 -1.56
C ILE A 73 0.37 3.40 -1.27
N LEU A 74 -0.72 2.72 -1.67
CA LEU A 74 -2.07 3.19 -1.35
C LEU A 74 -2.34 3.14 0.16
N GLY A 75 -1.94 2.05 0.82
CA GLY A 75 -2.11 1.85 2.25
C GLY A 75 -1.39 2.91 3.08
N THR A 76 -0.13 3.22 2.78
CA THR A 76 0.62 4.28 3.49
C THR A 76 0.00 5.65 3.27
N GLY A 77 -0.46 5.96 2.06
CA GLY A 77 -1.16 7.22 1.77
C GLY A 77 -2.44 7.38 2.58
N VAL A 78 -3.24 6.32 2.68
CA VAL A 78 -4.50 6.32 3.45
C VAL A 78 -4.24 6.35 4.95
N ILE A 79 -3.26 5.58 5.44
CA ILE A 79 -2.86 5.61 6.85
C ILE A 79 -2.39 7.00 7.24
N LEU A 80 -1.46 7.63 6.50
CA LEU A 80 -1.01 8.99 6.80
C LEU A 80 -2.17 9.99 6.70
N GLY A 81 -3.05 9.87 5.71
CA GLY A 81 -4.22 10.74 5.56
C GLY A 81 -5.16 10.66 6.76
N LEU A 82 -5.60 9.47 7.14
CA LEU A 82 -6.47 9.22 8.30
C LEU A 82 -5.80 9.60 9.63
N ALA A 83 -4.50 9.40 9.71
CA ALA A 83 -3.68 9.80 10.84
C ALA A 83 -3.71 11.33 11.00
N THR A 84 -3.50 12.09 9.92
CA THR A 84 -3.54 13.57 9.95
C THR A 84 -4.93 14.15 10.27
N THR A 85 -6.02 13.42 10.00
CA THR A 85 -7.38 13.85 10.34
C THR A 85 -7.81 13.45 11.76
N GLY A 86 -6.99 12.70 12.50
CA GLY A 86 -7.27 12.26 13.87
C GLY A 86 -8.34 11.17 13.97
N VAL A 87 -8.65 10.48 12.86
CA VAL A 87 -9.66 9.40 12.80
C VAL A 87 -9.03 8.02 13.09
N LEU A 88 -7.69 7.95 13.10
CA LEU A 88 -6.90 6.74 13.35
C LEU A 88 -6.20 6.73 14.72
#